data_AF-A0A2T6BTY7-F1
#
_entry.id   AF-A0A2T6BTY7-F1
#
_cell.length_a   1.000
_cell.length_b   1.000
_cell.length_c   1.000
_cell.angle_alpha   90.00
_cell.angle_beta   90.00
_cell.angle_gamma   90.00
#
_symmetry.space_group_name_H-M   'P 1'
#
loop_
_entity.id
_entity.type
_entity.pdbx_description
1 polymer ?
#
loop_
_entity_poly.entity_id
_entity_poly.type
_entity_poly.pdbx_seq_one_letter_code
_entity_poly.pdbx_strand_id
1 'polypeptide(L)'
;MKRHQLFMLCCMLVITIQTQAQSKNMDANILVGTWVLDMSPENPNDANFAEMMITKVANNTLEGFFYREGVSIRNGKINTQLGTVYGALVSGDNSGDYNTAFYYKDGKLYGSTHALERDFLAVWTATKKSN
;
A
#
# COMPACT_ATOMS: atom_id res chain seq x y z
N MET A 1 -50.54 -6.01 31.34
CA MET A 1 -49.98 -6.95 30.34
C MET A 1 -49.44 -6.28 29.07
N LYS A 2 -50.04 -5.21 28.53
CA LYS A 2 -49.62 -4.60 27.24
C LYS A 2 -48.34 -3.72 27.27
N ARG A 3 -47.91 -3.20 28.42
CA ARG A 3 -46.69 -2.35 28.53
C ARG A 3 -45.38 -3.12 28.70
N HIS A 4 -45.42 -4.31 29.29
CA HIS A 4 -44.21 -5.14 29.50
C HIS A 4 -43.82 -5.96 28.26
N GLN A 5 -44.78 -6.29 27.39
CA GLN A 5 -44.49 -6.94 26.11
C GLN A 5 -43.80 -6.00 25.10
N LEU A 6 -44.05 -4.69 25.19
CA LEU A 6 -43.41 -3.69 24.33
C LEU A 6 -41.93 -3.47 24.69
N PHE A 7 -41.58 -3.61 25.98
CA PHE A 7 -40.19 -3.46 26.45
C PHE A 7 -39.32 -4.68 26.13
N MET A 8 -39.88 -5.89 26.23
CA MET A 8 -39.19 -7.12 25.83
C MET A 8 -38.91 -7.22 24.33
N LEU A 9 -39.79 -6.67 23.49
CA LEU A 9 -39.59 -6.66 22.03
C LEU A 9 -38.44 -5.72 21.60
N CYS A 10 -38.18 -4.66 22.39
CA CYS A 10 -37.10 -3.71 22.12
C CYS A 10 -35.72 -4.29 22.47
N CYS A 11 -35.63 -5.17 23.48
CA CYS A 11 -34.35 -5.80 23.85
C CYS A 11 -33.92 -6.93 22.88
N MET A 12 -34.84 -7.60 22.19
CA MET A 12 -34.47 -8.65 21.22
C MET A 12 -33.97 -8.12 19.87
N LEU A 13 -34.22 -6.83 19.55
CA LEU A 13 -33.80 -6.25 18.27
C LEU A 13 -32.34 -5.77 18.25
N VAL A 14 -31.67 -5.71 19.40
CA VAL A 14 -30.31 -5.14 19.53
C VAL A 14 -29.19 -6.19 19.38
N ILE A 15 -29.52 -7.48 19.29
CA ILE A 15 -28.52 -8.57 19.38
C ILE A 15 -27.92 -8.97 18.02
N THR A 16 -28.47 -8.59 16.86
CA THR A 16 -28.13 -9.27 15.59
C THR A 16 -27.22 -8.54 14.61
N ILE A 17 -26.54 -7.45 15.01
CA ILE A 17 -25.53 -6.82 14.13
C ILE A 17 -24.17 -6.80 14.83
N GLN A 18 -23.67 -7.98 15.22
CA GLN A 18 -22.23 -8.19 15.24
C GLN A 18 -21.78 -8.43 13.79
N THR A 19 -21.64 -7.36 13.01
CA THR A 19 -20.81 -7.42 11.82
C THR A 19 -19.40 -7.74 12.28
N GLN A 20 -19.01 -9.01 12.18
CA GLN A 20 -17.60 -9.38 12.21
C GLN A 20 -16.96 -8.66 11.03
N ALA A 21 -16.37 -7.49 11.28
CA ALA A 21 -15.34 -6.93 10.43
C ALA A 21 -14.11 -7.83 10.55
N GLN A 22 -14.21 -9.07 10.07
CA GLN A 22 -13.03 -9.84 9.71
C GLN A 22 -12.36 -9.02 8.61
N SER A 23 -11.28 -8.32 8.95
CA SER A 23 -10.42 -7.72 7.95
C SER A 23 -9.99 -8.86 7.03
N LYS A 24 -10.57 -8.96 5.84
CA LYS A 24 -10.14 -9.90 4.82
C LYS A 24 -8.66 -9.60 4.62
N ASN A 25 -7.81 -10.53 5.05
CA ASN A 25 -6.37 -10.35 4.93
C ASN A 25 -6.08 -10.35 3.42
N MET A 26 -5.74 -9.18 2.87
CA MET A 26 -5.48 -9.05 1.45
C MET A 26 -4.18 -9.80 1.13
N ASP A 27 -4.21 -10.60 0.06
CA ASP A 27 -3.02 -11.32 -0.37
C ASP A 27 -1.97 -10.33 -0.88
N ALA A 28 -0.86 -10.22 -0.16
CA ALA A 28 0.23 -9.32 -0.51
C ALA A 28 0.91 -9.68 -1.84
N ASN A 29 0.69 -10.88 -2.39
CA ASN A 29 1.14 -11.23 -3.74
C ASN A 29 0.52 -10.34 -4.83
N ILE A 30 -0.54 -9.59 -4.52
CA ILE A 30 -1.08 -8.55 -5.40
C ILE A 30 -0.02 -7.49 -5.80
N LEU A 31 1.02 -7.32 -4.98
CA LEU A 31 2.12 -6.40 -5.24
C LEU A 31 3.11 -6.90 -6.29
N VAL A 32 3.21 -8.21 -6.55
CA VAL A 32 4.20 -8.78 -7.49
C VAL A 32 3.93 -8.29 -8.91
N GLY A 33 4.95 -7.77 -9.58
CA GLY A 33 4.91 -7.21 -10.92
C GLY A 33 5.62 -5.86 -11.05
N THR A 34 5.52 -5.27 -12.24
CA THR A 34 6.08 -3.94 -12.53
C THR A 34 5.03 -2.87 -12.32
N TRP A 35 5.44 -1.80 -11.65
CA TRP A 35 4.64 -0.63 -11.31
C TRP A 35 5.28 0.60 -11.93
N VAL A 36 4.50 1.39 -12.66
CA VAL A 36 4.91 2.67 -13.23
C VAL A 36 4.55 3.75 -12.22
N LEU A 37 5.56 4.38 -11.64
CA LEU A 37 5.42 5.48 -10.70
C LEU A 37 5.20 6.77 -11.47
N ASP A 38 4.19 7.52 -11.07
CA ASP A 38 3.91 8.90 -11.44
C ASP A 38 4.31 9.79 -10.26
N MET A 39 5.36 10.59 -10.46
CA MET A 39 5.97 11.47 -9.46
C MET A 39 5.38 12.88 -9.46
N SER A 40 4.39 13.15 -10.33
CA SER A 40 3.73 14.45 -10.45
C SER A 40 2.21 14.29 -10.31
N PRO A 41 1.71 13.68 -9.21
CA PRO A 41 0.30 13.33 -9.08
C PRO A 41 -0.66 14.53 -9.13
N GLU A 42 -0.17 15.74 -8.89
CA GLU A 42 -0.92 17.00 -9.01
C GLU A 42 -0.91 17.61 -10.42
N ASN A 43 0.01 17.21 -11.29
CA ASN A 43 0.16 17.75 -12.64
C ASN A 43 0.16 16.64 -13.69
N PRO A 44 -1.02 16.30 -14.24
CA PRO A 44 -1.15 15.20 -15.20
C PRO A 44 -0.47 15.44 -16.55
N ASN A 45 0.04 16.65 -16.81
CA ASN A 45 0.78 16.99 -18.04
C ASN A 45 2.30 16.87 -17.85
N ASP A 46 2.78 16.62 -16.64
CA ASP A 46 4.19 16.41 -16.38
C ASP A 46 4.54 14.93 -16.57
N ALA A 47 5.59 14.67 -17.36
CA ALA A 47 6.01 13.33 -17.74
C ALA A 47 7.13 12.81 -16.83
N ASN A 48 6.93 12.89 -15.52
CA ASN A 48 7.91 12.46 -14.53
C ASN A 48 7.58 11.05 -14.02
N PHE A 49 8.10 10.05 -14.71
CA PHE A 49 7.82 8.64 -14.42
C PHE A 49 9.08 7.87 -14.02
N ALA A 50 8.88 6.84 -13.20
CA ALA A 50 9.90 5.86 -12.85
C ALA A 50 9.29 4.45 -12.78
N GLU A 51 10.11 3.42 -12.61
CA GLU A 51 9.63 2.04 -12.50
C GLU A 51 10.02 1.38 -11.17
N MET A 52 9.09 0.64 -10.59
CA MET A 52 9.35 -0.27 -9.48
C MET A 52 8.96 -1.68 -9.90
N MET A 53 9.86 -2.64 -9.74
CA MET A 53 9.58 -4.04 -10.01
C MET A 53 9.62 -4.81 -8.70
N ILE A 54 8.51 -5.40 -8.29
CA ILE A 54 8.43 -6.30 -7.14
C ILE A 54 8.45 -7.73 -7.69
N THR A 55 9.56 -8.43 -7.48
CA THR A 55 9.76 -9.78 -8.04
C THR A 55 9.23 -10.87 -7.12
N LYS A 56 9.18 -10.60 -5.81
CA LYS A 56 8.77 -11.60 -4.82
C LYS A 56 8.23 -10.95 -3.55
N VAL A 57 7.20 -11.58 -3.00
CA VAL A 57 6.65 -11.30 -1.68
C VAL A 57 6.63 -12.59 -0.89
N ALA A 58 7.35 -12.63 0.24
CA ALA A 58 7.40 -13.79 1.13
C ALA A 58 7.77 -13.38 2.55
N ASN A 59 7.22 -14.05 3.57
CA ASN A 59 7.59 -13.85 4.98
C ASN A 59 7.58 -12.37 5.42
N ASN A 60 6.56 -11.60 5.03
CA ASN A 60 6.44 -10.16 5.32
C ASN A 60 7.59 -9.30 4.78
N THR A 61 8.24 -9.76 3.71
CA THR A 61 9.30 -9.05 3.00
C THR A 61 8.98 -8.95 1.51
N LEU A 62 9.58 -7.96 0.85
CA LEU A 62 9.51 -7.79 -0.60
C LEU A 62 10.92 -7.65 -1.17
N GLU A 63 11.10 -8.19 -2.36
CA GLU A 63 12.35 -8.15 -3.14
C GLU A 63 12.05 -7.53 -4.51
N GLY A 64 13.07 -6.89 -5.11
CA GLY A 64 12.92 -6.25 -6.40
C GLY A 64 13.83 -5.05 -6.62
N PHE A 65 13.37 -4.11 -7.44
CA PHE A 65 14.08 -2.89 -7.81
C PHE A 65 13.16 -1.67 -7.68
N PHE A 66 13.74 -0.52 -7.34
CA PHE A 66 13.02 0.74 -7.16
C PHE A 66 13.62 1.85 -8.01
N TYR A 67 12.77 2.68 -8.63
CA TYR A 67 13.06 3.66 -9.68
C TYR A 67 13.55 3.12 -11.02
N ARG A 68 14.46 2.15 -11.03
CA ARG A 68 14.95 1.49 -12.25
C ARG A 68 15.58 0.14 -11.93
N GLU A 69 15.69 -0.71 -12.94
CA GLU A 69 16.45 -1.95 -12.84
C GLU A 69 17.90 -1.68 -12.39
N GLY A 70 18.43 -2.55 -11.53
CA GLY A 70 19.76 -2.40 -10.93
C GLY A 70 19.79 -1.59 -9.63
N VAL A 71 18.74 -0.83 -9.29
CA VAL A 71 18.60 -0.16 -7.98
C VAL A 71 17.83 -1.07 -7.02
N SER A 72 18.54 -2.03 -6.45
CA SER A 72 17.93 -3.10 -5.64
C SER A 72 17.22 -2.59 -4.40
N ILE A 73 16.07 -3.20 -4.11
CA ILE A 73 15.38 -3.04 -2.84
C ILE A 73 16.16 -3.77 -1.74
N ARG A 74 16.42 -3.05 -0.66
CA ARG A 74 16.97 -3.49 0.62
C ARG A 74 15.92 -3.30 1.71
N ASN A 75 15.99 -4.12 2.75
CA ASN A 75 15.13 -3.99 3.93
C ASN A 75 13.61 -3.92 3.62
N GLY A 76 13.17 -4.57 2.53
CA GLY A 76 11.75 -4.59 2.15
C GLY A 76 10.89 -5.25 3.23
N LYS A 77 9.84 -4.55 3.67
CA LYS A 77 8.85 -4.99 4.66
C LYS A 77 7.45 -4.86 4.11
N ILE A 78 6.60 -5.82 4.47
CA ILE A 78 5.17 -5.83 4.16
C ILE A 78 4.39 -6.08 5.44
N ASN A 79 3.28 -5.37 5.60
CA ASN A 79 2.29 -5.64 6.62
C ASN A 79 0.89 -5.38 6.07
N THR A 80 -0.11 -6.06 6.62
CA THR A 80 -1.52 -5.75 6.36
C THR A 80 -2.11 -5.07 7.60
N GLN A 81 -2.77 -3.94 7.42
CA GLN A 81 -3.46 -3.22 8.48
C GLN A 81 -4.79 -2.69 7.95
N LEU A 82 -5.88 -2.87 8.71
CA LEU A 82 -7.23 -2.40 8.33
C LEU A 82 -7.70 -2.85 6.93
N GLY A 83 -7.26 -4.04 6.48
CA GLY A 83 -7.60 -4.58 5.16
C GLY A 83 -6.77 -4.03 4.00
N THR A 84 -5.74 -3.22 4.28
CA THR A 84 -4.83 -2.63 3.30
C THR A 84 -3.43 -3.21 3.45
N VAL A 85 -2.79 -3.54 2.32
CA VAL A 85 -1.38 -3.94 2.27
C VAL A 85 -0.51 -2.69 2.23
N TYR A 86 0.45 -2.63 3.15
CA TYR A 86 1.47 -1.60 3.24
C TYR A 86 2.84 -2.21 2.92
N GLY A 87 3.69 -1.41 2.30
CA GLY A 87 5.07 -1.74 2.01
C GLY A 87 6.00 -0.63 2.48
N ALA A 88 7.17 -1.01 2.97
CA ALA A 88 8.28 -0.10 3.22
C ALA A 88 9.56 -0.71 2.68
N LEU A 89 10.45 0.11 2.14
CA LEU A 89 11.72 -0.34 1.58
C LEU A 89 12.78 0.75 1.67
N VAL A 90 14.04 0.31 1.60
CA VAL A 90 15.17 1.18 1.33
C VAL A 90 15.75 0.77 -0.03
N SER A 91 16.07 1.72 -0.89
CA SER A 91 16.91 1.47 -2.06
C SER A 91 17.95 2.57 -2.16
N GLY A 92 18.84 2.52 -3.13
CA GLY A 92 19.84 3.58 -3.30
C GLY A 92 20.69 3.37 -4.52
N ASP A 93 21.22 4.48 -5.03
CA ASP A 93 22.25 4.50 -6.05
C ASP A 93 23.43 5.36 -5.56
N ASN A 94 24.33 5.73 -6.47
CA ASN A 94 25.49 6.55 -6.13
C ASN A 94 25.14 7.95 -5.58
N SER A 95 23.86 8.34 -5.59
CA SER A 95 23.39 9.61 -5.03
C SER A 95 22.90 9.51 -3.57
N GLY A 96 22.73 8.30 -3.03
CA GLY A 96 22.29 8.08 -1.65
C GLY A 96 21.05 7.19 -1.53
N ASP A 97 20.55 7.09 -0.30
CA ASP A 97 19.46 6.19 0.07
C ASP A 97 18.08 6.81 -0.14
N TYR A 98 17.21 6.04 -0.78
CA TYR A 98 15.78 6.30 -0.91
C TYR A 98 15.02 5.49 0.13
N ASN A 99 14.36 6.17 1.06
CA ASN A 99 13.48 5.55 2.03
C ASN A 99 12.04 5.72 1.55
N THR A 100 11.38 4.60 1.28
CA THR A 100 10.08 4.60 0.60
C THR A 100 9.05 3.84 1.43
N ALA A 101 7.85 4.40 1.53
CA ALA A 101 6.67 3.72 2.06
C ALA A 101 5.50 3.87 1.10
N PHE A 102 4.65 2.84 1.01
CA PHE A 102 3.49 2.85 0.14
C PHE A 102 2.37 1.94 0.66
N TYR A 103 1.18 2.11 0.11
CA TYR A 103 0.05 1.22 0.35
C TYR A 103 -0.73 0.94 -0.93
N TYR A 104 -1.38 -0.22 -0.96
CA TYR A 104 -2.24 -0.63 -2.06
C TYR A 104 -3.69 -0.21 -1.82
N LYS A 105 -4.31 0.44 -2.80
CA LYS A 105 -5.73 0.79 -2.78
C LYS A 105 -6.28 0.84 -4.20
N ASP A 106 -7.40 0.16 -4.43
CA ASP A 106 -8.19 0.24 -5.67
C ASP A 106 -7.36 0.06 -6.97
N GLY A 107 -6.43 -0.91 -6.97
CA GLY A 107 -5.59 -1.22 -8.14
C GLY A 107 -4.36 -0.32 -8.31
N LYS A 108 -4.13 0.62 -7.39
CA LYS A 108 -3.00 1.55 -7.41
C LYS A 108 -2.15 1.43 -6.16
N LEU A 109 -0.90 1.85 -6.29
CA LEU A 109 -0.07 2.18 -5.14
C LEU A 109 -0.07 3.68 -4.91
N TYR A 110 -0.02 4.05 -3.65
CA TYR A 110 0.16 5.42 -3.19
C TYR A 110 1.33 5.41 -2.25
N GLY A 111 2.31 6.28 -2.47
CA GLY A 111 3.53 6.24 -1.69
C GLY A 111 4.24 7.57 -1.59
N SER A 112 5.28 7.55 -0.76
CA SER A 112 6.23 8.63 -0.64
C SER A 112 7.64 8.08 -0.56
N THR A 113 8.59 8.86 -1.07
CA THR A 113 10.02 8.57 -1.02
C THR A 113 10.73 9.79 -0.46
N HIS A 114 11.61 9.57 0.52
CA HIS A 114 12.49 10.61 1.05
C HIS A 114 13.95 10.18 0.95
N ALA A 115 14.78 11.10 0.47
CA ALA A 115 16.24 10.99 0.47
C ALA A 115 16.80 12.22 1.21
N LEU A 116 17.03 12.03 2.52
CA LEU A 116 17.39 13.12 3.43
C LEU A 116 18.73 13.75 3.08
N GLU A 117 19.68 12.96 2.58
CA GLU A 117 21.00 13.44 2.13
C GLU A 117 20.93 14.34 0.88
N ARG A 118 19.76 14.43 0.26
CA ARG A 118 19.51 15.17 -0.97
C ARG A 118 18.41 16.22 -0.82
N ASP A 119 17.94 16.48 0.39
CA ASP A 119 16.80 17.37 0.68
C ASP A 119 15.57 17.04 -0.19
N PHE A 120 15.34 15.75 -0.44
CA PHE A 120 14.33 15.28 -1.40
C PHE A 120 13.19 14.56 -0.69
N LEU A 121 11.97 14.98 -0.98
CA LEU A 121 10.73 14.30 -0.63
C LEU A 121 9.82 14.32 -1.86
N ALA A 122 9.30 13.16 -2.23
CA ALA A 122 8.31 13.04 -3.29
C ALA A 122 7.13 12.19 -2.83
N VAL A 123 5.94 12.59 -3.28
CA VAL A 123 4.71 11.79 -3.22
C VAL A 123 4.42 11.26 -4.62
N TRP A 124 3.95 10.03 -4.71
CA TRP A 124 3.72 9.40 -6.00
C TRP A 124 2.53 8.46 -5.96
N THR A 125 1.95 8.22 -7.13
CA THR A 125 1.05 7.09 -7.34
C THR A 125 1.69 6.11 -8.30
N ALA A 126 1.28 4.85 -8.28
CA ALA A 126 1.74 3.90 -9.28
C ALA A 126 0.61 3.02 -9.80
N THR A 127 0.66 2.76 -11.09
CA THR A 127 -0.22 1.81 -11.77
C THR A 127 0.58 0.59 -12.20
N LYS A 128 -0.07 -0.57 -12.17
CA LYS A 128 0.57 -1.80 -12.63
C LYS A 128 0.75 -1.71 -14.14
N LYS A 129 1.95 -2.01 -14.63
CA LYS A 129 2.24 -2.05 -16.08
C LYS A 129 1.40 -3.19 -16.67
N SER A 130 0.49 -2.85 -17.58
CA SER A 130 -0.22 -3.84 -18.39
C SER A 130 0.79 -4.55 -19.29
N ASN A 131 0.69 -5.87 -19.37
CA ASN A 131 1.43 -6.66 -20.37
C ASN A 131 0.94 -6.35 -21.79
#